data_AF-A0A7C5VPM4-F1
#
_entry.id   AF-A0A7C5VPM4-F1
#
_cell.length_a   1.000
_cell.length_b   1.000
_cell.length_c   1.000
_cell.angle_alpha   90.00
_cell.angle_beta   90.00
_cell.angle_gamma   90.00
#
_symmetry.space_group_name_H-M   'P 1'
#
loop_
_entity.id
_entity.type
_entity.pdbx_description
1 polymer ?
#
loop_
_entity_poly.entity_id
_entity_poly.type
_entity_poly.pdbx_seq_one_letter_code
_entity_poly.pdbx_strand_id
1 'polypeptide(L)'
;MVEVKFEQISPADFFYRNRDIAGFSSPARSLYMSIRELVENSLDACEIGRILPEISVELYSEGAVSDSGNEIYRLIVRDNGIGVDGDYIPKAFGTILFGSKYGFKQSRGTFGVGGTMALLYGQITTNRSFKVTSSRGGAKIFEYELMIDIVSNEPRVIERRVVENKMGWRGTIVDFTLEADYSTSKSKIIEYLAMTSLINPHANISFIDPKGRFYFFKRVTGQVPEPPKEAKPHPQGVDAETVSRIASDTKARSVLRMLIEEFQRVGEKTALEVLKLAEIDPQTRPSDLTHEQIARLVGVMKNYQGFRAPDTTSLSPVGVSFLEAGVKSLLKPEFYHIVQRPPSSYSGIPFIVEVAVAWGGNIPLSEDIHLYRFANKIPLLYDERADVSWKVISERVDWAAYKVPKLAPLAVITSICSPKIPYKTVGKEAIADRPEIERELTLAVRECARHLRNYLSRLEKGEAVKKRLNIYAKYLPKIAKFSAELADMEPPDIRGLLKKIGVTDEMVKEVERLEAEEAEESYESAPS
;
A
#
# COMPACT_ATOMS: atom_id res chain seq x y z
N MET A 1 -40.47 31.14 21.98
CA MET A 1 -40.17 29.70 21.80
C MET A 1 -39.10 29.62 20.73
N VAL A 2 -38.02 28.87 20.94
CA VAL A 2 -37.04 28.63 19.88
C VAL A 2 -37.65 27.62 18.93
N GLU A 3 -37.94 28.02 17.71
CA GLU A 3 -38.54 27.15 16.69
C GLU A 3 -37.47 26.19 16.17
N VAL A 4 -37.67 24.89 16.39
CA VAL A 4 -36.73 23.86 15.94
C VAL A 4 -37.05 23.52 14.49
N LYS A 5 -36.15 23.88 13.58
CA LYS A 5 -36.27 23.60 12.15
C LYS A 5 -35.54 22.31 11.79
N PHE A 6 -36.23 21.38 11.15
CA PHE A 6 -35.64 20.14 10.62
C PHE A 6 -35.25 20.36 9.15
N GLU A 7 -34.00 20.08 8.80
CA GLU A 7 -33.49 20.21 7.43
C GLU A 7 -32.74 18.93 7.02
N GLN A 8 -32.87 18.54 5.74
CA GLN A 8 -32.11 17.46 5.13
C GLN A 8 -30.94 18.06 4.35
N ILE A 9 -29.76 17.45 4.45
CA ILE A 9 -28.55 17.86 3.72
C ILE A 9 -28.13 16.79 2.72
N SER A 10 -27.61 17.22 1.57
CA SER A 10 -27.07 16.30 0.56
C SER A 10 -25.72 15.71 1.02
N PRO A 11 -25.23 14.63 0.37
CA PRO A 11 -23.88 14.14 0.62
C PRO A 11 -22.80 15.21 0.39
N ALA A 12 -22.95 16.02 -0.65
CA ALA A 12 -22.02 17.09 -0.95
C ALA A 12 -22.02 18.18 0.14
N ASP A 13 -23.19 18.57 0.63
CA ASP A 13 -23.31 19.53 1.74
C ASP A 13 -22.75 18.94 3.05
N PHE A 14 -22.99 17.65 3.32
CA PHE A 14 -22.39 16.98 4.47
C PHE A 14 -20.87 17.06 4.45
N PHE A 15 -20.22 16.73 3.32
CA PHE A 15 -18.77 16.80 3.22
C PHE A 15 -18.23 18.22 3.14
N TYR A 16 -18.97 19.16 2.55
CA TYR A 16 -18.66 20.59 2.60
C TYR A 16 -18.54 21.10 4.04
N ARG A 17 -19.46 20.66 4.91
CA ARG A 17 -19.47 21.01 6.35
C ARG A 17 -18.47 20.19 7.17
N ASN A 18 -18.14 18.97 6.76
CA ASN A 18 -17.33 18.01 7.52
C ASN A 18 -16.11 17.49 6.73
N ARG A 19 -15.31 18.42 6.17
CA ARG A 19 -14.18 18.10 5.29
C ARG A 19 -13.12 17.22 5.97
N ASP A 20 -12.95 17.39 7.28
CA ASP A 20 -12.01 16.61 8.10
C ASP A 20 -12.29 15.10 8.04
N ILE A 21 -13.56 14.70 7.93
CA ILE A 21 -13.96 13.29 7.90
C ILE A 21 -13.42 12.60 6.63
N ALA A 22 -13.35 13.33 5.52
CA ALA A 22 -12.81 12.84 4.26
C ALA A 22 -11.28 12.97 4.16
N GLY A 23 -10.59 13.42 5.22
CA GLY A 23 -9.14 13.61 5.24
C GLY A 23 -8.67 14.98 4.73
N PHE A 24 -9.58 15.91 4.45
CA PHE A 24 -9.29 17.26 3.96
C PHE A 24 -9.26 18.26 5.12
N SER A 25 -8.37 18.02 6.09
CA SER A 25 -8.34 18.76 7.36
C SER A 25 -7.40 19.96 7.44
N SER A 26 -6.39 19.99 6.57
CA SER A 26 -5.46 21.12 6.45
C SER A 26 -5.04 21.29 5.00
N PRO A 27 -4.58 22.48 4.57
CA PRO A 27 -4.11 22.70 3.19
C PRO A 27 -3.00 21.72 2.79
N ALA A 28 -2.07 21.41 3.70
CA ALA A 28 -1.02 20.42 3.48
C ALA A 28 -1.58 19.00 3.28
N ARG A 29 -2.49 18.56 4.17
CA ARG A 29 -3.09 17.22 4.08
C ARG A 29 -4.01 17.09 2.87
N SER A 30 -4.75 18.15 2.54
CA SER A 30 -5.68 18.20 1.42
C SER A 30 -4.96 18.06 0.07
N LEU A 31 -3.79 18.71 -0.08
CA LEU A 31 -2.96 18.52 -1.27
C LEU A 31 -2.46 17.08 -1.40
N TYR A 32 -1.93 16.53 -0.30
CA TYR A 32 -1.50 15.13 -0.25
C TYR A 32 -2.63 14.17 -0.63
N MET A 33 -3.81 14.33 -0.01
CA MET A 33 -4.98 13.49 -0.28
C MET A 33 -5.47 13.63 -1.73
N SER A 34 -5.45 14.84 -2.28
CA SER A 34 -5.85 15.08 -3.68
C SER A 34 -4.95 14.34 -4.67
N ILE A 35 -3.63 14.43 -4.49
CA ILE A 35 -2.67 13.69 -5.31
C ILE A 35 -2.86 12.19 -5.14
N ARG A 36 -2.97 11.72 -3.89
CA ARG A 36 -3.17 10.30 -3.57
C ARG A 36 -4.39 9.72 -4.28
N GLU A 37 -5.56 10.31 -4.09
CA GLU A 37 -6.83 9.80 -4.64
C GLU A 37 -6.83 9.79 -6.17
N LEU A 38 -6.26 10.80 -6.82
CA LEU A 38 -6.18 10.86 -8.29
C LEU A 38 -5.17 9.85 -8.85
N VAL A 39 -4.01 9.67 -8.20
CA VAL A 39 -3.02 8.66 -8.59
C VAL A 39 -3.58 7.24 -8.39
N GLU A 40 -4.27 6.97 -7.28
CA GLU A 40 -4.91 5.67 -7.03
C GLU A 40 -5.97 5.34 -8.09
N ASN A 41 -6.81 6.31 -8.45
CA ASN A 41 -7.81 6.12 -9.51
C ASN A 41 -7.16 5.92 -10.89
N SER A 42 -6.07 6.61 -11.17
CA SER A 42 -5.28 6.44 -12.40
C SER A 42 -4.69 5.02 -12.50
N LEU A 43 -4.11 4.51 -11.41
CA LEU A 43 -3.58 3.14 -11.34
C LEU A 43 -4.68 2.10 -11.53
N ASP A 44 -5.82 2.26 -10.85
CA ASP A 44 -6.99 1.38 -11.01
C ASP A 44 -7.47 1.37 -12.47
N ALA A 45 -7.58 2.54 -13.11
CA ALA A 45 -8.02 2.67 -14.50
C ALA A 45 -7.07 2.00 -15.50
N CYS A 46 -5.76 2.02 -15.23
CA CYS A 46 -4.78 1.33 -16.06
C CYS A 46 -4.84 -0.19 -15.86
N GLU A 47 -4.85 -0.65 -14.62
CA GLU A 47 -4.84 -2.10 -14.30
C GLU A 47 -6.10 -2.81 -14.78
N ILE A 48 -7.27 -2.18 -14.64
CA ILE A 48 -8.54 -2.72 -15.18
C ILE A 48 -8.44 -2.92 -16.70
N GLY A 49 -7.79 -1.99 -17.40
CA GLY A 49 -7.55 -2.07 -18.84
C GLY A 49 -6.39 -2.97 -19.25
N ARG A 50 -5.66 -3.57 -18.30
CA ARG A 50 -4.38 -4.25 -18.51
C ARG A 50 -3.36 -3.37 -19.25
N ILE A 51 -3.35 -2.07 -18.95
CA ILE A 51 -2.46 -1.08 -19.53
C ILE A 51 -1.32 -0.82 -18.54
N LEU A 52 -0.08 -0.74 -19.04
CA LEU A 52 1.06 -0.32 -18.23
C LEU A 52 0.91 1.18 -17.86
N PRO A 53 0.79 1.54 -16.56
CA PRO A 53 0.45 2.90 -16.16
C PRO A 53 1.55 3.91 -16.48
N GLU A 54 1.21 4.94 -17.25
CA GLU A 54 1.97 6.18 -17.43
C GLU A 54 1.20 7.30 -16.75
N ILE A 55 1.67 7.72 -15.57
CA ILE A 55 0.98 8.73 -14.75
C ILE A 55 1.86 9.96 -14.61
N SER A 56 1.35 11.13 -14.97
CA SER A 56 2.00 12.41 -14.69
C SER A 56 1.19 13.24 -13.70
N VAL A 57 1.88 13.79 -12.72
CA VAL A 57 1.36 14.71 -11.72
C VAL A 57 2.13 16.02 -11.85
N GLU A 58 1.44 17.12 -12.07
CA GLU A 58 2.04 18.43 -12.25
C GLU A 58 1.38 19.39 -11.27
N LEU A 59 2.20 20.06 -10.46
CA LEU A 59 1.72 21.03 -9.47
C LEU A 59 2.39 22.38 -9.74
N TYR A 60 1.57 23.38 -10.08
CA TYR A 60 2.03 24.73 -10.36
C TYR A 60 1.51 25.68 -9.28
N SER A 61 2.34 26.60 -8.82
CA SER A 61 1.86 27.75 -8.04
C SER A 61 1.19 28.74 -9.00
N GLU A 62 0.00 29.21 -8.64
CA GLU A 62 -0.69 30.28 -9.37
C GLU A 62 -0.21 31.69 -8.95
N GLY A 63 0.66 31.79 -7.93
CA GLY A 63 1.09 33.06 -7.34
C GLY A 63 -0.03 33.86 -6.68
N ALA A 64 -1.23 33.28 -6.56
CA ALA A 64 -2.40 33.86 -5.93
C ALA A 64 -2.57 33.29 -4.52
N VAL A 65 -3.09 34.13 -3.62
CA VAL A 65 -3.42 33.74 -2.24
C VAL A 65 -4.94 33.71 -2.11
N SER A 66 -5.47 32.68 -1.47
CA SER A 66 -6.90 32.55 -1.16
C SER A 66 -7.32 33.55 -0.07
N ASP A 67 -8.63 33.73 0.11
CA ASP A 67 -9.18 34.58 1.18
C ASP A 67 -8.74 34.15 2.59
N SER A 68 -8.38 32.87 2.76
CA SER A 68 -7.85 32.27 3.98
C SER A 68 -6.35 32.47 4.19
N GLY A 69 -5.64 33.14 3.27
CA GLY A 69 -4.22 33.45 3.39
C GLY A 69 -3.25 32.36 2.92
N ASN A 70 -3.75 31.28 2.32
CA ASN A 70 -2.94 30.19 1.79
C ASN A 70 -2.75 30.33 0.27
N GLU A 71 -1.68 29.75 -0.26
CA GLU A 71 -1.38 29.84 -1.68
C GLU A 71 -2.28 28.90 -2.51
N ILE A 72 -2.67 29.37 -3.69
CA ILE A 72 -3.46 28.59 -4.65
C ILE A 72 -2.50 27.88 -5.60
N TYR A 73 -2.72 26.58 -5.75
CA TYR A 73 -1.99 25.74 -6.68
C TYR A 73 -2.93 25.17 -7.74
N ARG A 74 -2.40 24.96 -8.94
CA ARG A 74 -3.04 24.20 -10.01
C ARG A 74 -2.44 22.80 -10.05
N LEU A 75 -3.29 21.80 -9.84
CA LEU A 75 -2.92 20.38 -9.86
C LEU A 75 -3.48 19.74 -11.13
N ILE A 76 -2.59 19.14 -11.92
CA ILE A 76 -2.92 18.39 -13.13
C ILE A 76 -2.47 16.95 -12.94
N VAL A 77 -3.40 16.01 -13.04
CA VAL A 77 -3.10 14.57 -13.03
C VAL A 77 -3.55 13.96 -14.34
N ARG A 78 -2.63 13.28 -15.02
CA ARG A 78 -2.88 12.63 -16.32
C ARG A 78 -2.50 11.17 -16.24
N ASP A 79 -3.33 10.33 -16.86
CA ASP A 79 -3.10 8.90 -17.02
C ASP A 79 -3.26 8.45 -18.48
N ASN A 80 -2.86 7.20 -18.74
CA ASN A 80 -3.11 6.48 -19.99
C ASN A 80 -4.09 5.29 -19.81
N GLY A 81 -4.94 5.34 -18.78
CA GLY A 81 -5.87 4.28 -18.42
C GLY A 81 -7.02 4.11 -19.40
N ILE A 82 -8.06 3.35 -19.03
CA ILE A 82 -9.19 3.05 -19.96
C ILE A 82 -9.99 4.28 -20.43
N GLY A 83 -9.83 5.43 -19.79
CA GLY A 83 -10.66 6.61 -20.00
C GLY A 83 -12.10 6.42 -19.52
N VAL A 84 -12.82 7.53 -19.42
CA VAL A 84 -14.23 7.59 -19.05
C VAL A 84 -15.06 7.87 -20.29
N ASP A 85 -16.21 7.22 -20.39
CA ASP A 85 -17.14 7.49 -21.47
C ASP A 85 -17.70 8.92 -21.37
N GLY A 86 -17.81 9.62 -22.49
CA GLY A 86 -18.13 11.04 -22.53
C GLY A 86 -19.42 11.40 -21.80
N ASP A 87 -20.43 10.54 -21.85
CA ASP A 87 -21.73 10.80 -21.22
C ASP A 87 -21.71 10.56 -19.70
N TYR A 88 -20.73 9.80 -19.22
CA TYR A 88 -20.55 9.53 -17.80
C TYR A 88 -19.58 10.49 -17.11
N ILE A 89 -18.77 11.27 -17.84
CA ILE A 89 -17.79 12.21 -17.26
C ILE A 89 -18.44 13.15 -16.22
N PRO A 90 -19.55 13.87 -16.52
CA PRO A 90 -20.13 14.78 -15.53
C PRO A 90 -20.55 14.07 -14.24
N LYS A 91 -21.21 12.91 -14.33
CA LYS A 91 -21.64 12.15 -13.16
C LYS A 91 -20.47 11.54 -12.38
N ALA A 92 -19.45 11.06 -13.09
CA ALA A 92 -18.27 10.43 -12.47
C ALA A 92 -17.43 11.41 -11.64
N PHE A 93 -17.32 12.67 -12.07
CA PHE A 93 -16.47 13.67 -11.42
C PHE A 93 -17.24 14.76 -10.67
N GLY A 94 -18.55 14.89 -10.90
CA GLY A 94 -19.37 15.95 -10.31
C GLY A 94 -20.52 15.46 -9.41
N THR A 95 -20.56 14.17 -9.07
CA THR A 95 -21.53 13.61 -8.12
C THR A 95 -20.81 12.84 -7.02
N ILE A 96 -21.05 13.21 -5.76
CA ILE A 96 -20.50 12.48 -4.62
C ILE A 96 -21.27 11.17 -4.40
N LEU A 97 -20.54 10.10 -4.05
CA LEU A 97 -21.06 8.73 -3.91
C LEU A 97 -21.64 8.20 -5.23
N PHE A 98 -21.03 8.56 -6.35
CA PHE A 98 -21.28 7.94 -7.65
C PHE A 98 -20.02 7.20 -8.09
N GLY A 99 -20.13 5.90 -8.35
CA GLY A 99 -18.96 5.12 -8.73
C GLY A 99 -19.28 3.70 -9.17
N SER A 100 -18.28 3.04 -9.73
CA SER A 100 -18.34 1.65 -10.20
C SER A 100 -17.76 0.64 -9.20
N LYS A 101 -17.40 1.10 -7.98
CA LYS A 101 -16.64 0.34 -6.98
C LYS A 101 -17.50 -0.32 -5.88
N TYR A 102 -18.80 -0.54 -6.11
CA TYR A 102 -19.72 -1.12 -5.11
C TYR A 102 -19.75 -2.66 -5.06
N GLY A 103 -19.16 -3.32 -6.05
CA GLY A 103 -19.07 -4.79 -6.09
C GLY A 103 -18.12 -5.36 -5.03
N PHE A 104 -18.33 -6.62 -4.65
CA PHE A 104 -17.44 -7.32 -3.70
C PHE A 104 -16.16 -7.79 -4.40
N LYS A 105 -15.23 -6.85 -4.59
CA LYS A 105 -13.89 -7.06 -5.16
C LYS A 105 -12.89 -6.11 -4.50
N GLN A 106 -11.61 -6.48 -4.54
CA GLN A 106 -10.54 -5.57 -4.12
C GLN A 106 -10.52 -4.31 -4.98
N SER A 107 -10.38 -3.16 -4.32
CA SER A 107 -10.11 -1.87 -4.94
C SER A 107 -9.24 -1.00 -4.02
N ARG A 108 -8.50 -0.05 -4.61
CA ARG A 108 -7.72 0.96 -3.86
C ARG A 108 -8.68 1.91 -3.10
N GLY A 109 -9.59 2.55 -3.84
CA GLY A 109 -10.68 3.35 -3.27
C GLY A 109 -11.85 2.49 -2.74
N THR A 110 -12.54 2.92 -1.68
CA THR A 110 -13.65 2.15 -1.05
C THR A 110 -15.03 2.73 -1.32
N PHE A 111 -15.15 4.04 -1.53
CA PHE A 111 -16.47 4.71 -1.61
C PHE A 111 -16.74 5.40 -2.95
N GLY A 112 -15.75 5.48 -3.85
CA GLY A 112 -15.87 6.29 -5.07
C GLY A 112 -15.99 7.79 -4.78
N VAL A 113 -15.54 8.24 -3.61
CA VAL A 113 -15.73 9.60 -3.10
C VAL A 113 -14.46 10.46 -3.23
N GLY A 114 -13.27 9.88 -3.04
CA GLY A 114 -12.06 10.67 -2.79
C GLY A 114 -11.61 11.58 -3.94
N GLY A 115 -11.70 11.10 -5.20
CA GLY A 115 -11.42 11.94 -6.38
C GLY A 115 -12.39 13.12 -6.50
N THR A 116 -13.68 12.88 -6.37
CA THR A 116 -14.72 13.92 -6.38
C THR A 116 -14.57 14.88 -5.19
N MET A 117 -14.10 14.39 -4.04
CA MET A 117 -13.81 15.23 -2.88
C MET A 117 -12.64 16.17 -3.09
N ALA A 118 -11.59 15.74 -3.80
CA ALA A 118 -10.50 16.62 -4.18
C ALA A 118 -11.00 17.78 -5.06
N LEU A 119 -11.88 17.48 -6.01
CA LEU A 119 -12.51 18.47 -6.89
C LEU A 119 -13.44 19.41 -6.12
N LEU A 120 -14.27 18.86 -5.22
CA LEU A 120 -15.13 19.65 -4.37
C LEU A 120 -14.31 20.57 -3.46
N TYR A 121 -13.24 20.08 -2.84
CA TYR A 121 -12.34 20.87 -2.01
C TYR A 121 -11.71 22.02 -2.82
N GLY A 122 -11.22 21.74 -4.03
CA GLY A 122 -10.68 22.76 -4.93
C GLY A 122 -11.71 23.83 -5.28
N GLN A 123 -12.94 23.42 -5.64
CA GLN A 123 -14.04 24.34 -5.93
C GLN A 123 -14.41 25.20 -4.72
N ILE A 124 -14.52 24.63 -3.53
CA ILE A 124 -14.90 25.39 -2.33
C ILE A 124 -13.83 26.41 -1.95
N THR A 125 -12.55 26.02 -2.06
CA THR A 125 -11.44 26.87 -1.60
C THR A 125 -11.04 27.94 -2.60
N THR A 126 -11.25 27.71 -3.90
CA THR A 126 -10.86 28.64 -4.96
C THR A 126 -12.04 29.30 -5.66
N ASN A 127 -13.26 28.80 -5.47
CA ASN A 127 -14.47 29.17 -6.21
C ASN A 127 -14.31 29.09 -7.74
N ARG A 128 -13.45 28.17 -8.22
CA ARG A 128 -13.18 27.94 -9.64
C ARG A 128 -13.73 26.58 -10.08
N SER A 129 -14.03 26.50 -11.37
CA SER A 129 -14.39 25.26 -12.06
C SER A 129 -13.18 24.34 -12.21
N PHE A 130 -13.44 23.06 -12.49
CA PHE A 130 -12.41 22.08 -12.82
C PHE A 130 -12.63 21.52 -14.21
N LYS A 131 -11.53 21.09 -14.86
CA LYS A 131 -11.52 20.55 -16.20
C LYS A 131 -11.21 19.07 -16.20
N VAL A 132 -12.02 18.31 -16.93
CA VAL A 132 -11.80 16.88 -17.16
C VAL A 132 -11.73 16.62 -18.65
N THR A 133 -10.63 16.03 -19.09
CA THR A 133 -10.44 15.58 -20.48
C THR A 133 -10.29 14.07 -20.49
N SER A 134 -11.09 13.36 -21.28
CA SER A 134 -11.00 11.89 -21.33
C SER A 134 -11.30 11.31 -22.70
N SER A 135 -10.67 10.18 -23.01
CA SER A 135 -10.90 9.38 -24.21
C SER A 135 -10.66 7.90 -23.94
N ARG A 136 -11.49 7.06 -24.54
CA ARG A 136 -11.36 5.59 -24.52
C ARG A 136 -10.41 5.05 -25.60
N GLY A 137 -9.73 5.94 -26.32
CA GLY A 137 -8.93 5.62 -27.52
C GLY A 137 -9.74 5.54 -28.80
N GLY A 138 -11.01 6.00 -28.78
CA GLY A 138 -11.86 6.11 -29.96
C GLY A 138 -11.57 7.39 -30.75
N ALA A 139 -12.43 7.72 -31.73
CA ALA A 139 -12.25 8.88 -32.61
C ALA A 139 -12.44 10.26 -31.95
N LYS A 140 -12.88 10.31 -30.68
CA LYS A 140 -13.26 11.55 -29.99
C LYS A 140 -12.56 11.67 -28.64
N ILE A 141 -12.14 12.89 -28.31
CA ILE A 141 -11.72 13.31 -26.98
C ILE A 141 -12.81 14.23 -26.44
N PHE A 142 -13.26 13.97 -25.22
CA PHE A 142 -14.27 14.77 -24.55
C PHE A 142 -13.61 15.66 -23.51
N GLU A 143 -13.85 16.97 -23.60
CA GLU A 143 -13.41 17.98 -22.64
C GLU A 143 -14.64 18.58 -21.95
N TYR A 144 -14.62 18.58 -20.63
CA TYR A 144 -15.68 19.16 -19.81
C TYR A 144 -15.08 20.16 -18.82
N GLU A 145 -15.72 21.32 -18.71
CA GLU A 145 -15.54 22.24 -17.59
C GLU A 145 -16.75 22.13 -16.67
N LEU A 146 -16.52 21.77 -15.42
CA LEU A 146 -17.53 21.34 -14.47
C LEU A 146 -17.44 22.11 -13.15
N MET A 147 -18.59 22.19 -12.48
CA MET A 147 -18.73 22.48 -11.07
C MET A 147 -19.66 21.45 -10.43
N ILE A 148 -19.60 21.33 -9.11
CA ILE A 148 -20.51 20.52 -8.29
C ILE A 148 -21.53 21.45 -7.66
N ASP A 149 -22.82 21.21 -7.89
CA ASP A 149 -23.86 21.83 -7.07
C ASP A 149 -23.93 21.09 -5.74
N ILE A 150 -23.53 21.79 -4.68
CA ILE A 150 -23.42 21.24 -3.32
C ILE A 150 -24.81 20.93 -2.75
N VAL A 151 -25.83 21.71 -3.09
CA VAL A 151 -27.17 21.53 -2.51
C VAL A 151 -27.86 20.32 -3.12
N SER A 152 -27.81 20.18 -4.45
CA SER A 152 -28.44 19.06 -5.16
C SER A 152 -27.55 17.82 -5.30
N ASN A 153 -26.23 17.92 -5.06
CA ASN A 153 -25.24 16.88 -5.35
C ASN A 153 -25.22 16.47 -6.83
N GLU A 154 -25.38 17.44 -7.73
CA GLU A 154 -25.41 17.23 -9.17
C GLU A 154 -24.29 17.98 -9.91
N PRO A 155 -23.82 17.46 -11.05
CA PRO A 155 -22.80 18.12 -11.84
C PRO A 155 -23.41 19.30 -12.61
N ARG A 156 -22.81 20.48 -12.47
CA ARG A 156 -23.09 21.66 -13.28
C ARG A 156 -22.07 21.76 -14.42
N VAL A 157 -22.51 21.49 -15.64
CA VAL A 157 -21.66 21.62 -16.84
C VAL A 157 -21.60 23.09 -17.27
N ILE A 158 -20.41 23.67 -17.27
CA ILE A 158 -20.15 25.04 -17.74
C ILE A 158 -19.84 25.02 -19.23
N GLU A 159 -18.93 24.14 -19.65
CA GLU A 159 -18.53 23.98 -21.04
C GLU A 159 -18.39 22.50 -21.38
N ARG A 160 -18.76 22.13 -22.62
CA ARG A 160 -18.50 20.83 -23.21
C ARG A 160 -17.88 21.03 -24.59
N ARG A 161 -16.70 20.46 -24.80
CA ARG A 161 -16.07 20.39 -26.12
C ARG A 161 -15.78 18.95 -26.51
N VAL A 162 -15.87 18.68 -27.81
CA VAL A 162 -15.56 17.37 -28.39
C VAL A 162 -14.55 17.58 -29.50
N VAL A 163 -13.37 17.01 -29.34
CA VAL A 163 -12.24 17.16 -30.26
C VAL A 163 -11.99 15.84 -30.98
N GLU A 164 -11.52 15.91 -32.23
CA GLU A 164 -11.14 14.73 -33.00
C GLU A 164 -9.85 14.10 -32.44
N ASN A 165 -9.87 12.81 -32.17
CA ASN A 165 -8.75 12.07 -31.60
C ASN A 165 -7.83 11.48 -32.67
N LYS A 166 -7.13 12.33 -33.42
CA LYS A 166 -6.28 11.91 -34.55
C LYS A 166 -5.16 10.95 -34.17
N MET A 167 -4.64 11.08 -32.95
CA MET A 167 -3.52 10.30 -32.44
C MET A 167 -3.95 9.05 -31.67
N GLY A 168 -5.26 8.78 -31.57
CA GLY A 168 -5.77 7.65 -30.79
C GLY A 168 -5.43 7.73 -29.29
N TRP A 169 -5.29 8.94 -28.75
CA TRP A 169 -5.00 9.15 -27.33
C TRP A 169 -6.07 8.49 -26.46
N ARG A 170 -5.63 7.87 -25.37
CA ARG A 170 -6.47 7.19 -24.40
C ARG A 170 -5.99 7.60 -23.00
N GLY A 171 -6.93 7.85 -22.10
CA GLY A 171 -6.66 8.19 -20.71
C GLY A 171 -7.61 9.25 -20.18
N THR A 172 -7.26 9.79 -19.02
CA THR A 172 -7.96 10.90 -18.39
C THR A 172 -6.98 11.97 -17.92
N ILE A 173 -7.39 13.23 -17.98
CA ILE A 173 -6.69 14.39 -17.43
C ILE A 173 -7.68 15.09 -16.51
N VAL A 174 -7.27 15.30 -15.26
CA VAL A 174 -8.00 16.07 -14.26
C VAL A 174 -7.16 17.31 -13.94
N ASP A 175 -7.71 18.49 -14.18
CA ASP A 175 -7.04 19.79 -14.04
C ASP A 175 -7.91 20.74 -13.23
N PHE A 176 -7.43 21.12 -12.04
CA PHE A 176 -8.17 21.97 -11.12
C PHE A 176 -7.25 22.76 -10.20
N THR A 177 -7.81 23.81 -9.59
CA THR A 177 -7.10 24.62 -8.60
C THR A 177 -7.59 24.30 -7.19
N LEU A 178 -6.68 24.34 -6.24
CA LEU A 178 -6.98 24.17 -4.82
C LEU A 178 -6.07 25.05 -3.96
N GLU A 179 -6.58 25.45 -2.80
CA GLU A 179 -5.77 26.00 -1.73
C GLU A 179 -4.89 24.89 -1.12
N ALA A 180 -3.59 25.13 -0.97
CA ALA A 180 -2.68 24.11 -0.48
C ALA A 180 -1.44 24.69 0.21
N ASP A 181 -0.74 23.83 0.97
CA ASP A 181 0.60 24.10 1.48
C ASP A 181 1.56 22.99 1.02
N TYR A 182 2.29 23.27 -0.07
CA TYR A 182 3.29 22.35 -0.59
C TYR A 182 4.53 22.25 0.30
N SER A 183 4.92 23.32 1.00
CA SER A 183 6.14 23.33 1.81
C SER A 183 6.10 22.28 2.91
N THR A 184 4.96 22.18 3.59
CA THR A 184 4.75 21.20 4.67
C THR A 184 4.44 19.79 4.16
N SER A 185 3.75 19.66 3.03
CA SER A 185 3.32 18.36 2.48
C SER A 185 4.33 17.69 1.54
N LYS A 186 5.35 18.43 1.06
CA LYS A 186 6.34 17.96 0.08
C LYS A 186 6.97 16.62 0.44
N SER A 187 7.47 16.46 1.67
CA SER A 187 8.16 15.22 2.08
C SER A 187 7.21 14.03 1.98
N LYS A 188 5.96 14.19 2.43
CA LYS A 188 4.93 13.16 2.39
C LYS A 188 4.44 12.84 0.98
N ILE A 189 4.34 13.83 0.09
CA ILE A 189 4.00 13.60 -1.33
C ILE A 189 5.11 12.79 -2.01
N ILE A 190 6.37 13.17 -1.82
CA ILE A 190 7.50 12.45 -2.43
C ILE A 190 7.61 11.03 -1.86
N GLU A 191 7.45 10.87 -0.53
CA GLU A 191 7.41 9.57 0.14
C GLU A 191 6.28 8.69 -0.41
N TYR A 192 5.08 9.24 -0.59
CA TYR A 192 3.95 8.53 -1.17
C TYR A 192 4.20 8.04 -2.59
N LEU A 193 4.73 8.90 -3.46
CA LEU A 193 5.02 8.50 -4.84
C LEU A 193 6.14 7.44 -4.89
N ALA A 194 7.16 7.57 -4.02
CA ALA A 194 8.21 6.56 -3.88
C ALA A 194 7.64 5.21 -3.41
N MET A 195 6.82 5.19 -2.35
CA MET A 195 6.19 3.96 -1.86
C MET A 195 5.20 3.37 -2.86
N THR A 196 4.47 4.22 -3.59
CA THR A 196 3.59 3.80 -4.68
C THR A 196 4.38 3.11 -5.79
N SER A 197 5.57 3.60 -6.12
CA SER A 197 6.46 2.96 -7.11
C SER A 197 7.04 1.62 -6.63
N LEU A 198 7.25 1.45 -5.32
CA LEU A 198 7.68 0.18 -4.73
C LEU A 198 6.60 -0.89 -4.89
N ILE A 199 5.35 -0.56 -4.56
CA ILE A 199 4.26 -1.54 -4.56
C ILE A 199 3.62 -1.73 -5.94
N ASN A 200 3.82 -0.78 -6.86
CA ASN A 200 3.37 -0.83 -8.26
C ASN A 200 4.58 -0.68 -9.21
N PRO A 201 5.51 -1.65 -9.23
CA PRO A 201 6.75 -1.56 -10.01
C PRO A 201 6.54 -1.56 -11.54
N HIS A 202 5.32 -1.80 -12.01
CA HIS A 202 4.90 -1.70 -13.41
C HIS A 202 4.50 -0.27 -13.83
N ALA A 203 4.39 0.67 -12.90
CA ALA A 203 3.98 2.04 -13.18
C ALA A 203 5.19 2.95 -13.43
N ASN A 204 5.07 3.82 -14.44
CA ASN A 204 5.89 5.02 -14.56
C ASN A 204 5.12 6.16 -13.92
N ILE A 205 5.75 6.85 -12.96
CA ILE A 205 5.13 7.97 -12.27
C ILE A 205 6.09 9.17 -12.37
N SER A 206 5.65 10.25 -12.98
CA SER A 206 6.39 11.51 -13.02
C SER A 206 5.70 12.56 -12.18
N PHE A 207 6.47 13.33 -11.42
CA PHE A 207 5.97 14.47 -10.64
C PHE A 207 6.79 15.73 -10.93
N ILE A 208 6.12 16.79 -11.37
CA ILE A 208 6.71 18.14 -11.48
C ILE A 208 6.19 18.96 -10.31
N ASP A 209 7.11 19.44 -9.48
CA ASP A 209 6.76 20.27 -8.34
C ASP A 209 6.69 21.78 -8.67
N PRO A 210 6.13 22.62 -7.78
CA PRO A 210 6.00 24.06 -8.02
C PRO A 210 7.32 24.80 -8.21
N LYS A 211 8.46 24.18 -7.83
CA LYS A 211 9.81 24.73 -8.02
C LYS A 211 10.44 24.26 -9.33
N GLY A 212 9.69 23.57 -10.19
CA GLY A 212 10.16 23.00 -11.45
C GLY A 212 11.02 21.75 -11.30
N ARG A 213 11.08 21.13 -10.11
CA ARG A 213 11.85 19.89 -9.92
C ARG A 213 11.08 18.72 -10.46
N PHE A 214 11.73 17.96 -11.32
CA PHE A 214 11.20 16.75 -11.94
C PHE A 214 11.63 15.51 -11.16
N TYR A 215 10.66 14.76 -10.66
CA TYR A 215 10.85 13.45 -10.06
C TYR A 215 10.31 12.39 -11.01
N PHE A 216 11.07 11.33 -11.25
CA PHE A 216 10.66 10.26 -12.13
C PHE A 216 10.90 8.90 -11.48
N PHE A 217 9.81 8.19 -11.21
CA PHE A 217 9.80 6.83 -10.69
C PHE A 217 9.57 5.89 -11.88
N LYS A 218 10.66 5.33 -12.40
CA LYS A 218 10.64 4.47 -13.58
C LYS A 218 10.16 3.06 -13.21
N ARG A 219 9.29 2.48 -14.05
CA ARG A 219 8.90 1.08 -13.95
C ARG A 219 10.08 0.14 -14.11
N VAL A 220 10.03 -0.97 -13.39
CA VAL A 220 11.04 -2.03 -13.44
C VAL A 220 10.49 -3.35 -13.97
N THR A 221 9.16 -3.50 -14.06
CA THR A 221 8.51 -4.65 -14.71
C THR A 221 7.59 -4.20 -15.84
N GLY A 222 7.55 -5.00 -16.91
CA GLY A 222 6.61 -4.84 -18.04
C GLY A 222 5.36 -5.70 -17.91
N GLN A 223 5.16 -6.39 -16.78
CA GLN A 223 3.98 -7.21 -16.53
C GLN A 223 2.92 -6.39 -15.79
N VAL A 224 1.66 -6.51 -16.20
CA VAL A 224 0.52 -5.90 -15.50
C VAL A 224 -0.09 -6.93 -14.55
N PRO A 225 -0.38 -6.61 -13.28
CA PRO A 225 -1.01 -7.55 -12.36
C PRO A 225 -2.42 -7.94 -12.85
N GLU A 226 -2.86 -9.14 -12.50
CA GLU A 226 -4.22 -9.56 -12.84
C GLU A 226 -5.25 -8.72 -12.07
N PRO A 227 -6.25 -8.12 -12.75
CA PRO A 227 -7.27 -7.34 -12.08
C PRO A 227 -8.20 -8.27 -11.27
N PRO A 228 -8.65 -7.84 -10.08
CA PRO A 228 -9.58 -8.62 -9.27
C PRO A 228 -10.92 -8.74 -9.98
N LYS A 229 -11.55 -9.91 -9.86
CA LYS A 229 -12.89 -10.17 -10.42
C LYS A 229 -13.95 -9.91 -9.36
N GLU A 230 -15.13 -9.47 -9.80
CA GLU A 230 -16.26 -9.39 -8.90
C GLU A 230 -16.66 -10.80 -8.45
N ALA A 231 -16.83 -10.97 -7.14
CA ALA A 231 -17.24 -12.23 -6.56
C ALA A 231 -18.47 -12.02 -5.68
N LYS A 232 -19.22 -13.09 -5.42
CA LYS A 232 -20.38 -13.04 -4.53
C LYS A 232 -19.94 -12.83 -3.07
N PRO A 233 -20.79 -12.37 -2.16
CA PRO A 233 -20.44 -12.35 -0.75
C PRO A 233 -20.35 -13.77 -0.17
N HIS A 234 -19.51 -13.94 0.85
CA HIS A 234 -19.44 -15.17 1.63
C HIS A 234 -20.44 -15.13 2.81
N PRO A 235 -21.19 -16.21 3.11
CA PRO A 235 -22.22 -16.20 4.16
C PRO A 235 -21.73 -15.76 5.54
N GLN A 236 -20.52 -16.14 5.95
CA GLN A 236 -20.00 -15.77 7.27
C GLN A 236 -19.67 -14.27 7.40
N GLY A 237 -19.64 -13.53 6.29
CA GLY A 237 -19.22 -12.12 6.26
C GLY A 237 -20.30 -11.11 5.92
N VAL A 238 -21.54 -11.56 5.79
CA VAL A 238 -22.67 -10.66 5.53
C VAL A 238 -23.33 -10.18 6.82
N ASP A 239 -23.95 -9.01 6.73
CA ASP A 239 -24.84 -8.45 7.73
C ASP A 239 -26.30 -8.50 7.26
N ALA A 240 -27.22 -8.12 8.16
CA ALA A 240 -28.65 -8.15 7.88
C ALA A 240 -29.04 -7.24 6.71
N GLU A 241 -28.41 -6.08 6.58
CA GLU A 241 -28.64 -5.15 5.48
C GLU A 241 -28.22 -5.76 4.13
N THR A 242 -27.05 -6.39 4.07
CA THR A 242 -26.58 -7.07 2.85
C THR A 242 -27.52 -8.20 2.47
N VAL A 243 -27.96 -9.03 3.43
CA VAL A 243 -28.93 -10.11 3.16
C VAL A 243 -30.28 -9.55 2.72
N SER A 244 -30.76 -8.48 3.35
CA SER A 244 -32.03 -7.81 3.01
C SER A 244 -32.01 -7.26 1.58
N ARG A 245 -30.90 -6.61 1.19
CA ARG A 245 -30.69 -6.09 -0.16
C ARG A 245 -30.67 -7.22 -1.19
N ILE A 246 -29.89 -8.28 -0.92
CA ILE A 246 -29.86 -9.47 -1.78
C ILE A 246 -31.25 -10.08 -1.92
N ALA A 247 -31.99 -10.21 -0.82
CA ALA A 247 -33.33 -10.77 -0.82
C ALA A 247 -34.34 -9.91 -1.63
N SER A 248 -34.12 -8.60 -1.70
CA SER A 248 -34.94 -7.66 -2.47
C SER A 248 -34.58 -7.63 -3.96
N ASP A 249 -33.29 -7.76 -4.29
CA ASP A 249 -32.77 -7.61 -5.66
C ASP A 249 -32.68 -8.94 -6.43
N THR A 250 -32.64 -10.08 -5.72
CA THR A 250 -32.44 -11.40 -6.33
C THR A 250 -33.62 -11.81 -7.22
N LYS A 251 -33.31 -12.57 -8.28
CA LYS A 251 -34.31 -13.21 -9.14
C LYS A 251 -34.71 -14.60 -8.66
N ALA A 252 -34.10 -15.09 -7.58
CA ALA A 252 -34.37 -16.41 -7.04
C ALA A 252 -35.81 -16.52 -6.52
N ARG A 253 -36.49 -17.61 -6.85
CA ARG A 253 -37.90 -17.84 -6.44
C ARG A 253 -38.06 -18.35 -5.02
N SER A 254 -36.97 -18.79 -4.39
CA SER A 254 -36.98 -19.31 -3.03
C SER A 254 -35.70 -18.93 -2.29
N VAL A 255 -35.76 -18.83 -0.96
CA VAL A 255 -34.60 -18.54 -0.12
C VAL A 255 -33.53 -19.61 -0.29
N LEU A 256 -33.91 -20.88 -0.50
CA LEU A 256 -32.95 -21.94 -0.84
C LEU A 256 -32.13 -21.60 -2.09
N ARG A 257 -32.79 -21.16 -3.17
CA ARG A 257 -32.10 -20.77 -4.40
C ARG A 257 -31.30 -19.49 -4.23
N MET A 258 -31.81 -18.52 -3.49
CA MET A 258 -31.05 -17.32 -3.13
C MET A 258 -29.74 -17.68 -2.43
N LEU A 259 -29.76 -18.61 -1.47
CA LEU A 259 -28.53 -19.02 -0.77
C LEU A 259 -27.49 -19.66 -1.70
N ILE A 260 -27.93 -20.45 -2.67
CA ILE A 260 -27.05 -21.14 -3.63
C ILE A 260 -26.55 -20.17 -4.71
N GLU A 261 -27.41 -19.28 -5.17
CA GLU A 261 -27.16 -18.41 -6.32
C GLU A 261 -26.47 -17.11 -5.93
N GLU A 262 -26.71 -16.55 -4.74
CA GLU A 262 -26.21 -15.22 -4.38
C GLU A 262 -24.99 -15.26 -3.44
N PHE A 263 -24.66 -16.42 -2.87
CA PHE A 263 -23.54 -16.56 -1.93
C PHE A 263 -22.46 -17.52 -2.45
N GLN A 264 -21.21 -17.25 -2.06
CA GLN A 264 -20.11 -18.14 -2.37
C GLN A 264 -20.14 -19.41 -1.52
N ARG A 265 -19.65 -20.52 -2.10
CA ARG A 265 -19.37 -21.77 -1.39
C ARG A 265 -20.59 -22.38 -0.67
N VAL A 266 -21.80 -22.05 -1.11
CA VAL A 266 -23.05 -22.64 -0.62
C VAL A 266 -23.57 -23.67 -1.62
N GLY A 267 -23.59 -24.94 -1.21
CA GLY A 267 -24.27 -26.01 -1.94
C GLY A 267 -25.68 -26.25 -1.40
N GLU A 268 -26.46 -27.06 -2.10
CA GLU A 268 -27.84 -27.38 -1.71
C GLU A 268 -27.94 -28.00 -0.31
N LYS A 269 -27.07 -28.97 0.02
CA LYS A 269 -27.02 -29.58 1.36
C LYS A 269 -26.76 -28.55 2.45
N THR A 270 -25.75 -27.70 2.25
CA THR A 270 -25.36 -26.64 3.18
C THR A 270 -26.48 -25.62 3.36
N ALA A 271 -27.13 -25.21 2.26
CA ALA A 271 -28.23 -24.27 2.30
C ALA A 271 -29.42 -24.83 3.10
N LEU A 272 -29.79 -26.10 2.89
CA LEU A 272 -30.85 -26.77 3.65
C LEU A 272 -30.52 -26.87 5.15
N GLU A 273 -29.28 -27.19 5.50
CA GLU A 273 -28.83 -27.22 6.90
C GLU A 273 -28.92 -25.84 7.56
N VAL A 274 -28.42 -24.80 6.89
CA VAL A 274 -28.47 -23.41 7.37
C VAL A 274 -29.91 -22.95 7.56
N LEU A 275 -30.80 -23.24 6.60
CA LEU A 275 -32.22 -22.86 6.69
C LEU A 275 -32.96 -23.62 7.79
N LYS A 276 -32.62 -24.90 7.98
CA LYS A 276 -33.15 -25.69 9.10
C LYS A 276 -32.74 -25.10 10.45
N LEU A 277 -31.49 -24.71 10.61
CA LEU A 277 -30.98 -24.06 11.82
C LEU A 277 -31.58 -22.66 12.04
N ALA A 278 -31.92 -21.95 10.96
CA ALA A 278 -32.55 -20.63 11.02
C ALA A 278 -34.08 -20.68 11.18
N GLU A 279 -34.67 -21.88 11.14
CA GLU A 279 -36.12 -22.12 11.17
C GLU A 279 -36.87 -21.37 10.05
N ILE A 280 -36.32 -21.43 8.83
CA ILE A 280 -36.90 -20.81 7.63
C ILE A 280 -37.28 -21.91 6.64
N ASP A 281 -38.52 -21.87 6.13
CA ASP A 281 -38.95 -22.78 5.07
C ASP A 281 -38.13 -22.51 3.79
N PRO A 282 -37.43 -23.52 3.24
CA PRO A 282 -36.67 -23.39 2.00
C PRO A 282 -37.45 -22.83 0.80
N GLN A 283 -38.77 -22.98 0.76
CA GLN A 283 -39.64 -22.49 -0.31
C GLN A 283 -40.16 -21.07 -0.10
N THR A 284 -39.87 -20.45 1.05
CA THR A 284 -40.20 -19.04 1.30
C THR A 284 -39.62 -18.17 0.18
N ARG A 285 -40.36 -17.16 -0.28
CA ARG A 285 -39.83 -16.21 -1.26
C ARG A 285 -38.85 -15.25 -0.58
N PRO A 286 -37.70 -14.91 -1.19
CA PRO A 286 -36.75 -13.97 -0.60
C PRO A 286 -37.36 -12.63 -0.17
N SER A 287 -38.25 -12.07 -0.98
CA SER A 287 -38.96 -10.82 -0.71
C SER A 287 -39.87 -10.85 0.52
N ASP A 288 -40.26 -12.05 0.97
CA ASP A 288 -41.22 -12.24 2.07
C ASP A 288 -40.51 -12.47 3.42
N LEU A 289 -39.16 -12.46 3.44
CA LEU A 289 -38.39 -12.62 4.67
C LEU A 289 -38.61 -11.46 5.62
N THR A 290 -38.99 -11.76 6.86
CA THR A 290 -39.12 -10.75 7.91
C THR A 290 -37.75 -10.32 8.45
N HIS A 291 -37.69 -9.12 9.06
CA HIS A 291 -36.47 -8.63 9.72
C HIS A 291 -35.92 -9.62 10.75
N GLU A 292 -36.79 -10.30 11.50
CA GLU A 292 -36.40 -11.33 12.47
C GLU A 292 -35.81 -12.57 11.79
N GLN A 293 -36.43 -13.04 10.70
CA GLN A 293 -35.90 -14.17 9.93
C GLN A 293 -34.54 -13.85 9.32
N ILE A 294 -34.35 -12.63 8.79
CA ILE A 294 -33.05 -12.17 8.28
C ILE A 294 -32.00 -12.16 9.39
N ALA A 295 -32.34 -11.61 10.58
CA ALA A 295 -31.42 -11.59 11.72
C ALA A 295 -31.03 -13.02 12.16
N ARG A 296 -31.99 -13.95 12.25
CA ARG A 296 -31.72 -15.36 12.54
C ARG A 296 -30.83 -16.00 11.49
N LEU A 297 -31.14 -15.81 10.21
CA LEU A 297 -30.36 -16.35 9.09
C LEU A 297 -28.91 -15.88 9.15
N VAL A 298 -28.67 -14.57 9.36
CA VAL A 298 -27.32 -14.01 9.51
C VAL A 298 -26.60 -14.58 10.73
N GLY A 299 -27.29 -14.71 11.87
CA GLY A 299 -26.74 -15.30 13.08
C GLY A 299 -26.28 -16.75 12.86
N VAL A 300 -27.06 -17.55 12.16
CA VAL A 300 -26.70 -18.92 11.79
C VAL A 300 -25.53 -18.94 10.81
N MET A 301 -25.59 -18.13 9.75
CA MET A 301 -24.51 -18.07 8.75
C MET A 301 -23.15 -17.73 9.34
N LYS A 302 -23.09 -16.79 10.30
CA LYS A 302 -21.83 -16.39 10.96
C LYS A 302 -21.20 -17.50 11.78
N ASN A 303 -22.03 -18.33 12.42
CA ASN A 303 -21.55 -19.36 13.36
C ASN A 303 -21.41 -20.75 12.71
N TYR A 304 -21.99 -20.96 11.53
CA TYR A 304 -21.95 -22.24 10.83
C TYR A 304 -20.52 -22.56 10.33
N GLN A 305 -19.98 -23.69 10.80
CA GLN A 305 -18.59 -24.11 10.52
C GLN A 305 -18.44 -24.95 9.24
N GLY A 306 -19.54 -25.36 8.61
CA GLY A 306 -19.52 -26.21 7.41
C GLY A 306 -19.24 -25.48 6.09
N PHE A 307 -19.10 -24.14 6.12
CA PHE A 307 -18.74 -23.39 4.92
C PHE A 307 -17.29 -23.63 4.53
N ARG A 308 -17.03 -23.73 3.23
CA ARG A 308 -15.66 -23.76 2.70
C ARG A 308 -15.07 -22.35 2.74
N ALA A 309 -13.75 -22.25 2.79
CA ALA A 309 -13.06 -20.96 2.73
C ALA A 309 -13.51 -20.13 1.50
N PRO A 310 -13.63 -18.79 1.65
CA PRO A 310 -14.06 -17.92 0.55
C PRO A 310 -13.13 -18.04 -0.67
N ASP A 311 -13.67 -17.75 -1.85
CA ASP A 311 -12.89 -17.72 -3.07
C ASP A 311 -11.97 -16.50 -3.13
N THR A 312 -10.85 -16.64 -3.84
CA THR A 312 -9.77 -15.63 -3.85
C THR A 312 -9.68 -14.88 -5.16
N THR A 313 -10.57 -15.17 -6.12
CA THR A 313 -10.66 -14.48 -7.40
C THR A 313 -11.00 -12.98 -7.27
N SER A 314 -11.57 -12.58 -6.14
CA SER A 314 -11.83 -11.18 -5.78
C SER A 314 -10.61 -10.43 -5.27
N LEU A 315 -9.48 -11.11 -5.08
CA LEU A 315 -8.22 -10.55 -4.62
C LEU A 315 -7.24 -10.41 -5.79
N SER A 316 -6.43 -9.37 -5.71
CA SER A 316 -5.29 -9.08 -6.56
C SER A 316 -4.16 -8.66 -5.60
N PRO A 317 -3.44 -9.63 -5.00
CA PRO A 317 -2.26 -9.33 -4.20
C PRO A 317 -1.21 -8.60 -5.04
N VAL A 318 -0.19 -8.05 -4.38
CA VAL A 318 0.95 -7.46 -5.10
C VAL A 318 1.67 -8.56 -5.87
N GLY A 319 1.88 -9.70 -5.21
CA GLY A 319 2.60 -10.84 -5.71
C GLY A 319 4.09 -10.76 -5.37
N VAL A 320 4.67 -11.94 -5.08
CA VAL A 320 6.09 -12.08 -4.71
C VAL A 320 7.03 -11.43 -5.74
N SER A 321 6.77 -11.63 -7.03
CA SER A 321 7.62 -11.11 -8.12
C SER A 321 7.59 -9.58 -8.22
N PHE A 322 6.41 -8.96 -8.08
CA PHE A 322 6.28 -7.50 -8.09
C PHE A 322 6.92 -6.90 -6.83
N LEU A 323 6.63 -7.46 -5.66
CA LEU A 323 7.20 -6.97 -4.41
C LEU A 323 8.74 -7.08 -4.41
N GLU A 324 9.29 -8.16 -4.97
CA GLU A 324 10.73 -8.32 -5.17
C GLU A 324 11.32 -7.24 -6.06
N ALA A 325 10.69 -6.98 -7.21
CA ALA A 325 11.15 -5.96 -8.15
C ALA A 325 11.15 -4.55 -7.51
N GLY A 326 10.10 -4.23 -6.75
CA GLY A 326 9.98 -2.96 -6.02
C GLY A 326 11.05 -2.79 -4.93
N VAL A 327 11.21 -3.80 -4.07
CA VAL A 327 12.19 -3.81 -2.98
C VAL A 327 13.62 -3.67 -3.51
N LYS A 328 13.98 -4.42 -4.57
CA LYS A 328 15.31 -4.32 -5.20
C LYS A 328 15.57 -2.95 -5.81
N SER A 329 14.57 -2.37 -6.46
CA SER A 329 14.72 -1.08 -7.15
C SER A 329 14.93 0.07 -6.17
N LEU A 330 14.09 0.14 -5.12
CA LEU A 330 14.09 1.27 -4.20
C LEU A 330 15.14 1.13 -3.07
N LEU A 331 15.17 -0.03 -2.41
CA LEU A 331 16.00 -0.24 -1.21
C LEU A 331 17.39 -0.79 -1.53
N LYS A 332 17.57 -1.43 -2.69
CA LYS A 332 18.82 -2.09 -3.12
C LYS A 332 19.48 -2.93 -2.00
N PRO A 333 18.74 -3.82 -1.33
CA PRO A 333 19.25 -4.51 -0.15
C PRO A 333 20.27 -5.58 -0.51
N GLU A 334 21.17 -5.89 0.43
CA GLU A 334 22.12 -7.01 0.32
C GLU A 334 21.42 -8.35 0.52
N PHE A 335 20.42 -8.37 1.40
CA PHE A 335 19.58 -9.52 1.66
C PHE A 335 18.11 -9.11 1.68
N TYR A 336 17.25 -9.95 1.10
CA TYR A 336 15.82 -9.82 1.23
C TYR A 336 15.14 -11.19 1.24
N HIS A 337 13.98 -11.27 1.86
CA HIS A 337 13.11 -12.43 1.79
C HIS A 337 11.66 -11.99 1.77
N ILE A 338 10.83 -12.62 0.93
CA ILE A 338 9.43 -12.28 0.73
C ILE A 338 8.58 -13.51 0.96
N VAL A 339 7.51 -13.35 1.74
CA VAL A 339 6.53 -14.37 2.05
C VAL A 339 5.16 -13.86 1.67
N GLN A 340 4.47 -14.59 0.80
CA GLN A 340 3.04 -14.45 0.56
C GLN A 340 2.33 -15.59 1.27
N ARG A 341 1.48 -15.25 2.24
CA ARG A 341 0.71 -16.24 3.00
C ARG A 341 -0.41 -16.82 2.15
N PRO A 342 -0.87 -18.05 2.45
CA PRO A 342 -2.10 -18.55 1.86
C PRO A 342 -3.27 -17.64 2.23
N PRO A 343 -4.31 -17.55 1.39
CA PRO A 343 -5.50 -16.77 1.70
C PRO A 343 -6.16 -17.22 3.00
N SER A 344 -6.56 -16.26 3.80
CA SER A 344 -7.30 -16.44 5.05
C SER A 344 -8.58 -15.62 5.01
N SER A 345 -9.39 -15.68 6.06
CA SER A 345 -10.61 -14.87 6.16
C SER A 345 -10.82 -14.36 7.58
N TYR A 346 -11.26 -13.11 7.71
CA TYR A 346 -11.74 -12.57 8.98
C TYR A 346 -13.22 -12.22 8.80
N SER A 347 -14.07 -12.64 9.73
CA SER A 347 -15.53 -12.46 9.61
C SER A 347 -16.04 -12.80 8.19
N GLY A 348 -15.64 -13.93 7.60
CA GLY A 348 -16.01 -14.35 6.25
C GLY A 348 -15.48 -13.52 5.07
N ILE A 349 -14.70 -12.45 5.30
CA ILE A 349 -14.10 -11.63 4.24
C ILE A 349 -12.70 -12.19 3.93
N PRO A 350 -12.39 -12.59 2.68
CA PRO A 350 -11.09 -13.12 2.33
C PRO A 350 -10.01 -12.04 2.34
N PHE A 351 -8.81 -12.39 2.79
CA PHE A 351 -7.64 -11.54 2.72
C PHE A 351 -6.35 -12.36 2.49
N ILE A 352 -5.34 -11.71 1.92
CA ILE A 352 -3.98 -12.26 1.82
C ILE A 352 -3.01 -11.25 2.45
N VAL A 353 -2.01 -11.78 3.16
CA VAL A 353 -0.91 -11.01 3.74
C VAL A 353 0.38 -11.33 3.01
N GLU A 354 1.12 -10.30 2.67
CA GLU A 354 2.45 -10.37 2.06
C GLU A 354 3.43 -9.59 2.93
N VAL A 355 4.58 -10.17 3.22
CA VAL A 355 5.63 -9.52 4.02
C VAL A 355 6.97 -9.66 3.31
N ALA A 356 7.72 -8.57 3.23
CA ALA A 356 9.12 -8.59 2.84
C ALA A 356 9.99 -8.10 3.99
N VAL A 357 11.14 -8.74 4.20
CA VAL A 357 12.20 -8.23 5.06
C VAL A 357 13.40 -7.95 4.17
N ALA A 358 14.00 -6.77 4.33
CA ALA A 358 15.16 -6.33 3.58
C ALA A 358 16.25 -5.81 4.52
N TRP A 359 17.51 -6.08 4.21
CA TRP A 359 18.68 -5.76 5.03
C TRP A 359 19.78 -5.11 4.20
N GLY A 360 20.35 -4.01 4.71
CA GLY A 360 21.49 -3.31 4.11
C GLY A 360 21.10 -2.40 2.93
N GLY A 361 22.07 -2.09 2.07
CA GLY A 361 21.84 -1.24 0.90
C GLY A 361 21.53 0.22 1.25
N ASN A 362 20.45 0.76 0.68
CA ASN A 362 20.01 2.13 0.93
C ASN A 362 19.17 2.29 2.22
N ILE A 363 19.02 1.23 3.01
CA ILE A 363 18.22 1.27 4.24
C ILE A 363 19.04 1.99 5.33
N PRO A 364 18.53 3.09 5.92
CA PRO A 364 19.26 3.82 6.95
C PRO A 364 19.49 2.97 8.21
N LEU A 365 20.66 3.11 8.83
CA LEU A 365 20.93 2.57 10.17
C LEU A 365 20.05 3.30 11.19
N SER A 366 19.22 2.55 11.90
CA SER A 366 18.28 3.08 12.90
C SER A 366 18.13 2.09 14.06
N GLU A 367 17.78 2.60 15.24
CA GLU A 367 17.35 1.76 16.38
C GLU A 367 15.95 1.19 16.16
N ASP A 368 15.09 1.98 15.53
CA ASP A 368 13.76 1.58 15.11
C ASP A 368 13.81 0.90 13.73
N ILE A 369 12.91 -0.05 13.51
CA ILE A 369 12.76 -0.77 12.25
C ILE A 369 12.02 0.10 11.24
N HIS A 370 12.54 0.21 10.02
CA HIS A 370 11.86 0.91 8.94
C HIS A 370 10.66 0.11 8.46
N LEU A 371 9.45 0.49 8.86
CA LEU A 371 8.22 -0.20 8.51
C LEU A 371 7.50 0.50 7.35
N TYR A 372 7.32 -0.22 6.25
CA TYR A 372 6.53 0.21 5.10
C TYR A 372 5.22 -0.58 5.04
N ARG A 373 4.09 0.12 5.15
CA ARG A 373 2.76 -0.49 5.25
C ARG A 373 1.95 -0.26 4.00
N PHE A 374 1.28 -1.31 3.54
CA PHE A 374 0.44 -1.27 2.36
C PHE A 374 -0.90 -1.96 2.61
N ALA A 375 -1.97 -1.38 2.08
CA ALA A 375 -3.29 -2.00 2.03
C ALA A 375 -3.86 -1.85 0.64
N ASN A 376 -4.30 -2.94 0.02
CA ASN A 376 -4.83 -2.97 -1.35
C ASN A 376 -3.95 -2.25 -2.38
N LYS A 377 -2.61 -2.42 -2.29
CA LYS A 377 -1.60 -1.74 -3.13
C LYS A 377 -1.50 -0.22 -2.94
N ILE A 378 -1.96 0.29 -1.79
CA ILE A 378 -1.85 1.69 -1.38
C ILE A 378 -0.89 1.80 -0.19
N PRO A 379 0.08 2.73 -0.21
CA PRO A 379 0.92 3.01 0.95
C PRO A 379 0.15 3.72 2.07
N LEU A 380 0.39 3.31 3.32
CA LEU A 380 -0.16 3.93 4.52
C LEU A 380 0.95 4.73 5.23
N LEU A 381 0.87 6.06 5.19
CA LEU A 381 1.96 6.94 5.65
C LEU A 381 1.71 7.60 7.02
N TYR A 382 0.46 7.66 7.48
CA TYR A 382 0.09 8.23 8.77
C TYR A 382 -0.34 7.16 9.76
N ASP A 383 -0.47 7.53 11.04
CA ASP A 383 -0.99 6.69 12.13
C ASP A 383 -0.30 5.33 12.30
N GLU A 384 1.01 5.25 12.01
CA GLU A 384 1.79 4.01 12.04
C GLU A 384 1.69 3.26 13.37
N ARG A 385 1.83 3.96 14.50
CA ARG A 385 1.75 3.35 15.84
C ARG A 385 0.39 2.76 16.18
N ALA A 386 -0.66 3.20 15.49
CA ALA A 386 -2.01 2.66 15.67
C ALA A 386 -2.27 1.45 14.76
N ASP A 387 -1.35 1.05 13.89
CA ASP A 387 -1.55 -0.04 12.94
C ASP A 387 -1.24 -1.42 13.55
N VAL A 388 -2.01 -2.43 13.16
CA VAL A 388 -1.77 -3.83 13.57
C VAL A 388 -0.38 -4.33 13.19
N SER A 389 0.19 -3.87 12.06
CA SER A 389 1.54 -4.23 11.62
C SER A 389 2.62 -3.70 12.57
N TRP A 390 2.46 -2.47 13.08
CA TRP A 390 3.35 -1.90 14.09
C TRP A 390 3.30 -2.72 15.37
N LYS A 391 2.10 -3.05 15.85
CA LYS A 391 1.90 -3.93 17.02
C LYS A 391 2.59 -5.28 16.84
N VAL A 392 2.46 -5.92 15.67
CA VAL A 392 3.12 -7.20 15.39
C VAL A 392 4.64 -7.07 15.44
N ILE A 393 5.22 -6.06 14.78
CA ILE A 393 6.67 -5.87 14.67
C ILE A 393 7.30 -5.51 16.02
N SER A 394 6.62 -4.69 16.81
CA SER A 394 7.12 -4.22 18.11
C SER A 394 6.85 -5.17 19.27
N GLU A 395 5.66 -5.78 19.34
CA GLU A 395 5.24 -6.59 20.50
C GLU A 395 5.33 -8.11 20.29
N ARG A 396 5.23 -8.60 19.04
CA ARG A 396 5.12 -10.05 18.76
C ARG A 396 6.41 -10.69 18.24
N VAL A 397 7.40 -9.87 17.89
CA VAL A 397 8.67 -10.30 17.29
C VAL A 397 9.83 -9.80 18.13
N ASP A 398 10.59 -10.73 18.70
CA ASP A 398 11.86 -10.44 19.35
C ASP A 398 13.00 -10.47 18.33
N TRP A 399 13.40 -9.30 17.85
CA TRP A 399 14.45 -9.14 16.84
C TRP A 399 15.84 -9.55 17.31
N ALA A 400 16.11 -9.45 18.62
CA ALA A 400 17.38 -9.90 19.20
C ALA A 400 17.52 -11.42 19.09
N ALA A 401 16.42 -12.18 19.24
CA ALA A 401 16.41 -13.63 19.02
C ALA A 401 16.73 -14.03 17.55
N TYR A 402 16.56 -13.10 16.61
CA TYR A 402 16.93 -13.27 15.20
C TYR A 402 18.31 -12.68 14.85
N LYS A 403 19.12 -12.31 15.87
CA LYS A 403 20.45 -11.70 15.73
C LYS A 403 20.47 -10.33 15.06
N VAL A 404 19.34 -9.63 15.09
CA VAL A 404 19.31 -8.24 14.62
C VAL A 404 19.99 -7.37 15.69
N PRO A 405 21.05 -6.62 15.35
CA PRO A 405 21.68 -5.67 16.26
C PRO A 405 20.73 -4.51 16.59
N LYS A 406 21.00 -3.80 17.68
CA LYS A 406 20.19 -2.63 18.07
C LYS A 406 20.13 -1.57 16.98
N LEU A 407 21.30 -1.22 16.42
CA LEU A 407 21.39 -0.33 15.27
C LEU A 407 21.42 -1.19 14.00
N ALA A 408 20.32 -1.23 13.25
CA ALA A 408 20.16 -2.13 12.12
C ALA A 408 19.69 -1.41 10.86
N PRO A 409 20.25 -1.71 9.67
CA PRO A 409 19.71 -1.29 8.39
C PRO A 409 18.60 -2.26 7.96
N LEU A 410 17.54 -2.36 8.76
CA LEU A 410 16.46 -3.32 8.59
C LEU A 410 15.17 -2.61 8.16
N ALA A 411 14.58 -3.09 7.05
CA ALA A 411 13.27 -2.69 6.61
C ALA A 411 12.29 -3.87 6.58
N VAL A 412 11.06 -3.61 7.03
CA VAL A 412 9.94 -4.57 6.98
C VAL A 412 8.83 -3.96 6.15
N ILE A 413 8.48 -4.62 5.06
CA ILE A 413 7.37 -4.24 4.18
C ILE A 413 6.20 -5.17 4.50
N THR A 414 5.03 -4.63 4.77
CA THR A 414 3.81 -5.39 4.99
C THR A 414 2.74 -4.96 4.00
N SER A 415 2.05 -5.91 3.39
CA SER A 415 0.92 -5.66 2.49
C SER A 415 -0.25 -6.56 2.84
N ILE A 416 -1.43 -5.99 2.94
CA ILE A 416 -2.69 -6.73 3.05
C ILE A 416 -3.54 -6.45 1.82
N CYS A 417 -4.18 -7.48 1.27
CA CYS A 417 -5.20 -7.29 0.25
C CYS A 417 -6.52 -7.96 0.66
N SER A 418 -7.63 -7.27 0.46
CA SER A 418 -8.99 -7.70 0.82
C SER A 418 -10.04 -6.89 0.06
N PRO A 419 -11.25 -7.42 -0.24
CA PRO A 419 -12.35 -6.63 -0.79
C PRO A 419 -12.79 -5.50 0.14
N LYS A 420 -12.62 -5.70 1.45
CA LYS A 420 -12.90 -4.70 2.48
C LYS A 420 -11.73 -4.72 3.44
N ILE A 421 -11.06 -3.60 3.67
CA ILE A 421 -9.99 -3.52 4.68
C ILE A 421 -10.60 -2.95 5.96
N PRO A 422 -10.34 -3.55 7.14
CA PRO A 422 -10.89 -3.04 8.40
C PRO A 422 -10.03 -1.87 8.88
N TYR A 423 -10.20 -0.68 8.30
CA TYR A 423 -9.50 0.53 8.75
C TYR A 423 -10.00 1.00 10.13
N LYS A 424 -9.10 1.56 10.96
CA LYS A 424 -9.47 2.20 12.24
C LYS A 424 -10.12 3.57 12.05
N THR A 425 -9.72 4.30 11.00
CA THR A 425 -10.17 5.66 10.70
C THR A 425 -10.73 5.76 9.29
N VAL A 426 -11.58 6.76 9.05
CA VAL A 426 -12.17 7.02 7.72
C VAL A 426 -11.10 7.38 6.68
N GLY A 427 -10.01 8.03 7.11
CA GLY A 427 -8.87 8.39 6.28
C GLY A 427 -8.00 7.22 5.82
N LYS A 428 -8.29 5.99 6.24
CA LYS A 428 -7.59 4.75 5.80
C LYS A 428 -6.09 4.73 6.08
N GLU A 429 -5.66 5.24 7.22
CA GLU A 429 -4.23 5.34 7.54
C GLU A 429 -3.71 4.19 8.41
N ALA A 430 -4.60 3.49 9.11
CA ALA A 430 -4.23 2.37 9.98
C ALA A 430 -5.24 1.21 9.89
N ILE A 431 -4.73 -0.01 9.87
CA ILE A 431 -5.52 -1.25 9.87
C ILE A 431 -5.86 -1.63 11.32
N ALA A 432 -7.10 -2.07 11.55
CA ALA A 432 -7.61 -2.49 12.84
C ALA A 432 -7.06 -3.84 13.32
N ASP A 433 -7.02 -4.00 14.64
CA ASP A 433 -6.43 -5.17 15.30
C ASP A 433 -7.41 -6.36 15.28
N ARG A 434 -7.55 -6.99 14.11
CA ARG A 434 -8.31 -8.24 13.96
C ARG A 434 -7.41 -9.44 14.31
N PRO A 435 -7.82 -10.35 15.20
CA PRO A 435 -6.98 -11.49 15.62
C PRO A 435 -6.47 -12.35 14.45
N GLU A 436 -7.29 -12.55 13.43
CA GLU A 436 -6.95 -13.34 12.24
C GLU A 436 -5.86 -12.66 11.40
N ILE A 437 -5.96 -11.33 11.24
CA ILE A 437 -4.96 -10.52 10.52
C ILE A 437 -3.66 -10.46 11.31
N GLU A 438 -3.73 -10.18 12.62
CA GLU A 438 -2.58 -10.14 13.52
C GLU A 438 -1.82 -11.48 13.51
N ARG A 439 -2.54 -12.60 13.53
CA ARG A 439 -1.96 -13.95 13.47
C ARG A 439 -1.21 -14.18 12.16
N GLU A 440 -1.82 -13.93 11.00
CA GLU A 440 -1.16 -14.17 9.72
C GLU A 440 0.03 -13.24 9.47
N LEU A 441 -0.06 -11.97 9.88
CA LEU A 441 1.08 -11.03 9.88
C LEU A 441 2.21 -11.55 10.76
N THR A 442 1.91 -11.99 11.99
CA THR A 442 2.93 -12.51 12.92
C THR A 442 3.65 -13.73 12.33
N LEU A 443 2.91 -14.66 11.71
CA LEU A 443 3.49 -15.84 11.07
C LEU A 443 4.38 -15.45 9.88
N ALA A 444 3.92 -14.53 9.03
CA ALA A 444 4.68 -14.06 7.86
C ALA A 444 5.98 -13.36 8.27
N VAL A 445 5.93 -12.44 9.25
CA VAL A 445 7.12 -11.73 9.75
C VAL A 445 8.12 -12.70 10.37
N ARG A 446 7.66 -13.66 11.19
CA ARG A 446 8.53 -14.68 11.81
C ARG A 446 9.18 -15.60 10.78
N GLU A 447 8.49 -15.90 9.69
CA GLU A 447 9.05 -16.65 8.57
C GLU A 447 10.22 -15.88 7.93
N CYS A 448 10.01 -14.62 7.54
CA CYS A 448 11.07 -13.78 7.02
C CYS A 448 12.24 -13.60 8.01
N ALA A 449 11.94 -13.39 9.30
CA ALA A 449 12.96 -13.21 10.34
C ALA A 449 13.85 -14.45 10.53
N ARG A 450 13.31 -15.67 10.36
CA ARG A 450 14.13 -16.90 10.37
C ARG A 450 15.13 -16.93 9.21
N HIS A 451 14.72 -16.50 8.02
CA HIS A 451 15.64 -16.40 6.88
C HIS A 451 16.70 -15.32 7.09
N LEU A 452 16.32 -14.16 7.65
CA LEU A 452 17.28 -13.10 8.03
C LEU A 452 18.32 -13.61 9.04
N ARG A 453 17.89 -14.31 10.09
CA ARG A 453 18.80 -14.89 11.09
C ARG A 453 19.86 -15.80 10.47
N ASN A 454 19.49 -16.59 9.46
CA ASN A 454 20.42 -17.45 8.74
C ASN A 454 21.45 -16.65 7.94
N TYR A 455 21.04 -15.55 7.31
CA TYR A 455 21.94 -14.62 6.62
C TYR A 455 22.91 -13.95 7.60
N LEU A 456 22.39 -13.34 8.67
CA LEU A 456 23.22 -12.68 9.70
C LEU A 456 24.20 -13.66 10.37
N SER A 457 23.76 -14.90 10.63
CA SER A 457 24.65 -15.93 11.17
C SER A 457 25.78 -16.32 10.23
N ARG A 458 25.59 -16.19 8.90
CA ARG A 458 26.67 -16.43 7.92
C ARG A 458 27.64 -15.26 7.91
N LEU A 459 27.14 -14.02 7.98
CA LEU A 459 27.97 -12.82 8.09
C LEU A 459 28.84 -12.84 9.35
N GLU A 460 28.24 -13.08 10.52
CA GLU A 460 28.97 -13.17 11.80
C GLU A 460 30.07 -14.24 11.76
N LYS A 461 29.79 -15.41 11.19
CA LYS A 461 30.79 -16.48 11.03
C LYS A 461 31.92 -16.05 10.10
N GLY A 462 31.61 -15.37 9.00
CA GLY A 462 32.60 -14.83 8.07
C GLY A 462 33.52 -13.81 8.75
N GLU A 463 32.95 -12.88 9.50
CA GLU A 463 33.71 -11.88 10.27
C GLU A 463 34.58 -12.53 11.35
N ALA A 464 34.06 -13.52 12.08
CA ALA A 464 34.82 -14.24 13.09
C ALA A 464 36.02 -14.98 12.49
N VAL A 465 35.85 -15.60 11.33
CA VAL A 465 36.94 -16.25 10.59
C VAL A 465 37.96 -15.21 10.12
N LYS A 466 37.53 -14.08 9.54
CA LYS A 466 38.43 -13.01 9.10
C LYS A 466 39.23 -12.43 10.27
N LYS A 467 38.59 -12.14 11.40
CA LYS A 467 39.26 -11.69 12.63
C LYS A 467 40.29 -12.71 13.12
N ARG A 468 39.93 -14.00 13.15
CA ARG A 468 40.85 -15.08 13.56
C ARG A 468 42.06 -15.18 12.63
N LEU A 469 41.86 -15.11 11.32
CA LEU A 469 42.95 -15.14 10.33
C LEU A 469 43.86 -13.92 10.45
N ASN A 470 43.30 -12.73 10.67
CA ASN A 470 44.09 -11.51 10.90
C ASN A 470 44.94 -11.60 12.17
N ILE A 471 44.41 -12.18 13.26
CA ILE A 471 45.18 -12.44 14.49
C ILE A 471 46.35 -13.38 14.18
N TYR A 472 46.12 -14.47 13.44
CA TYR A 472 47.23 -15.37 13.05
C TYR A 472 48.25 -14.68 12.15
N ALA A 473 47.82 -13.87 11.18
CA ALA A 473 48.73 -13.09 10.34
C ALA A 473 49.59 -12.11 11.16
N LYS A 474 49.01 -11.46 12.18
CA LYS A 474 49.69 -10.48 13.05
C LYS A 474 50.67 -11.12 14.02
N TYR A 475 50.23 -12.14 14.77
CA TYR A 475 50.98 -12.64 15.93
C TYR A 475 51.89 -13.83 15.61
N LEU A 476 51.56 -14.67 14.63
CA LEU A 476 52.33 -15.88 14.36
C LEU A 476 53.77 -15.57 13.88
N PRO A 477 54.02 -14.57 13.01
CA PRO A 477 55.38 -14.12 12.68
C PRO A 477 56.16 -13.61 13.89
N LYS A 478 55.49 -12.85 14.78
CA LYS A 478 56.10 -12.31 16.00
C LYS A 478 56.49 -13.42 16.97
N ILE A 479 55.61 -14.39 17.19
CA ILE A 479 55.89 -15.56 18.03
C ILE A 479 57.08 -16.35 17.47
N ALA A 480 57.12 -16.61 16.16
CA ALA A 480 58.23 -17.34 15.54
C ALA A 480 59.56 -16.60 15.71
N LYS A 481 59.57 -15.28 15.50
CA LYS A 481 60.76 -14.44 15.67
C LYS A 481 61.24 -14.43 17.13
N PHE A 482 60.39 -14.06 18.08
CA PHE A 482 60.80 -13.94 19.49
C PHE A 482 61.15 -15.28 20.13
N SER A 483 60.48 -16.37 19.71
CA SER A 483 60.82 -17.71 20.21
C SER A 483 62.18 -18.19 19.69
N ALA A 484 62.53 -17.83 18.45
CA ALA A 484 63.82 -18.16 17.85
C ALA A 484 64.95 -17.33 18.48
N GLU A 485 64.71 -16.03 18.71
CA GLU A 485 65.63 -15.16 19.46
C GLU A 485 65.90 -15.68 20.87
N LEU A 486 64.87 -16.10 21.61
CA LEU A 486 65.03 -16.64 22.97
C LEU A 486 65.83 -17.96 23.00
N ALA A 487 65.72 -18.75 21.94
CA ALA A 487 66.39 -20.05 21.83
C ALA A 487 67.76 -19.98 21.12
N ASP A 488 68.24 -18.78 20.73
CA ASP A 488 69.44 -18.57 19.90
C ASP A 488 69.43 -19.42 18.61
N MET A 489 68.27 -19.52 17.96
CA MET A 489 68.08 -20.25 16.70
C MET A 489 67.56 -19.34 15.58
N GLU A 490 67.69 -19.79 14.33
CA GLU A 490 67.04 -19.11 13.21
C GLU A 490 65.50 -19.29 13.26
N PRO A 491 64.72 -18.26 12.87
CA PRO A 491 63.28 -18.33 12.88
C PRO A 491 62.74 -19.40 11.92
N PRO A 492 61.83 -20.28 12.36
CA PRO A 492 61.27 -21.33 11.52
C PRO A 492 60.42 -20.75 10.39
N ASP A 493 60.43 -21.40 9.22
CA ASP A 493 59.57 -20.97 8.09
C ASP A 493 58.09 -21.28 8.38
N ILE A 494 57.36 -20.22 8.73
CA ILE A 494 55.92 -20.28 9.02
C ILE A 494 55.04 -20.15 7.79
N ARG A 495 55.59 -19.90 6.59
CA ARG A 495 54.80 -19.67 5.36
C ARG A 495 53.93 -20.88 5.01
N GLY A 496 54.47 -22.09 5.19
CA GLY A 496 53.71 -23.33 4.98
C GLY A 496 52.56 -23.52 5.98
N LEU A 497 52.70 -23.02 7.21
CA LEU A 497 51.68 -23.10 8.25
C LEU A 497 50.59 -22.06 8.05
N LEU A 498 50.97 -20.83 7.68
CA LEU A 498 50.04 -19.74 7.31
C LEU A 498 49.16 -20.14 6.12
N LYS A 499 49.75 -20.72 5.07
CA LYS A 499 49.00 -21.24 3.91
C LYS A 499 48.03 -22.37 4.28
N LYS A 500 48.42 -23.27 5.19
CA LYS A 500 47.53 -24.35 5.67
C LYS A 500 46.34 -23.84 6.49
N ILE A 501 46.52 -22.73 7.21
CA ILE A 501 45.46 -22.10 8.02
C ILE A 501 44.54 -21.22 7.17
N GLY A 502 44.91 -20.95 5.91
CA GLY A 502 44.14 -20.13 4.97
C GLY A 502 44.47 -18.64 5.02
N VAL A 503 45.62 -18.28 5.59
CA VAL A 503 46.14 -16.91 5.52
C VAL A 503 46.86 -16.73 4.18
N THR A 504 46.41 -15.79 3.35
CA THR A 504 47.06 -15.44 2.08
C THR A 504 48.14 -14.38 2.27
N ASP A 505 49.10 -14.34 1.33
CA ASP A 505 50.20 -13.36 1.37
C ASP A 505 49.68 -11.91 1.27
N GLU A 506 48.50 -11.69 0.67
CA GLU A 506 47.81 -10.39 0.65
C GLU A 506 47.31 -9.96 2.03
N MET A 507 46.75 -10.89 2.82
CA MET A 507 46.30 -10.59 4.19
C MET A 507 47.45 -10.22 5.10
N VAL A 508 48.63 -10.84 4.92
CA VAL A 508 49.83 -10.48 5.68
C VAL A 508 50.28 -9.06 5.35
N LYS A 509 50.33 -8.70 4.07
CA LYS A 509 50.69 -7.34 3.63
C LYS A 509 49.69 -6.28 4.08
N GLU A 510 48.39 -6.60 4.08
CA GLU A 510 47.35 -5.68 4.53
C GLU A 510 47.45 -5.43 6.05
N VAL A 511 47.76 -6.47 6.83
CA VAL A 511 48.00 -6.33 8.28
C VAL A 511 49.29 -5.56 8.56
N GLU A 512 50.38 -5.81 7.82
CA GLU A 512 51.63 -5.04 7.95
C GLU A 512 51.44 -3.55 7.62
N ARG A 513 50.62 -3.25 6.61
CA ARG A 513 50.27 -1.87 6.24
C ARG A 513 49.46 -1.18 7.33
N LEU A 514 48.43 -1.84 7.86
CA LEU A 514 47.61 -1.32 8.96
C LEU A 514 48.45 -1.13 10.24
N GLU A 515 49.40 -2.01 10.53
CA GLU A 515 50.32 -1.82 11.67
C GLU A 515 51.27 -0.63 11.46
N ALA A 516 51.72 -0.37 10.23
CA ALA A 516 52.56 0.79 9.93
C ALA A 516 51.78 2.11 10.08
N GLU A 517 50.52 2.13 9.62
CA GLU A 517 49.60 3.26 9.79
C GLU A 517 49.26 3.50 11.28
N GLU A 518 48.95 2.44 12.06
CA GLU A 518 48.74 2.54 13.52
C GLU A 518 50.00 3.03 14.26
N ALA A 519 51.20 2.60 13.82
CA ALA A 519 52.46 3.05 14.40
C ALA A 519 52.70 4.54 14.12
N GLU A 520 52.45 5.01 12.90
CA GLU A 520 52.55 6.44 12.54
C GLU A 520 51.56 7.29 13.35
N GLU A 521 50.30 6.90 13.48
CA GLU A 521 49.31 7.61 14.32
C GLU A 521 49.70 7.63 15.81
N SER A 522 50.29 6.55 16.32
CA SER A 522 50.75 6.49 17.72
C SER A 522 51.96 7.39 18.00
N TYR A 523 52.81 7.63 16.98
CA TYR A 523 53.93 8.57 17.06
C TYR A 523 53.45 10.03 16.96
N GLU A 524 52.40 10.33 16.20
CA GLU A 524 51.81 11.67 16.10
C GLU A 524 50.93 12.07 17.30
N SER A 525 50.37 11.10 18.02
CA SER A 525 49.47 11.32 19.17
C SER A 525 50.16 11.28 20.54
N ALA A 526 51.48 11.02 20.59
CA ALA A 526 52.26 11.09 21.83
C ALA A 526 52.45 12.56 22.26
N PRO A 527 51.92 12.99 23.43
CA PRO A 527 52.18 14.33 23.92
C PRO A 527 53.68 14.47 24.22
N SER A 528 54.29 15.47 23.58
CA SER A 528 55.70 15.87 23.73
C SER A 528 56.11 16.18 25.16
#